data_AF-K0ZLW1-F1
#
_entry.id   AF-K0ZLW1-F1
#
_cell.length_a   1.000
_cell.length_b   1.000
_cell.length_c   1.000
_cell.angle_alpha   90.00
_cell.angle_beta   90.00
_cell.angle_gamma   90.00
#
_symmetry.space_group_name_H-M   'P 1'
#
loop_
_entity.id
_entity.type
_entity.pdbx_description
1 polymer ?
#
loop_
_entity_poly.entity_id
_entity_poly.type
_entity_poly.pdbx_seq_one_letter_code
_entity_poly.pdbx_strand_id
1 'polypeptide(L)'
;KVTKESDNVAHNILGYYVTNQSDGAFKEKMSTIMGEDWDVNDKLTSSKMAGKVMEAIYNQNGFVLESLGKTDFDNQRIAKGVSVKVAHKIGDADEFKHDTAIVYTDSPFVLSIFTKNSDYDTIAKIAKDVYEVLK
;
A
#
# COMPACT_ATOMS: atom_id res chain seq x y z
N LYS A 1 -13.29 1.27 -6.76
CA LYS A 1 -12.96 0.02 -7.46
C LYS A 1 -11.47 -0.28 -7.41
N VAL A 2 -10.58 0.47 -8.09
CA VAL A 2 -9.13 0.17 -8.15
C VAL A 2 -8.49 -0.12 -6.78
N THR A 3 -8.62 0.79 -5.80
CA THR A 3 -8.05 0.57 -4.46
C THR A 3 -8.92 -0.35 -3.61
N LYS A 4 -10.24 -0.09 -3.60
CA LYS A 4 -11.23 -0.78 -2.75
C LYS A 4 -11.33 -2.30 -3.01
N GLU A 5 -11.31 -2.68 -4.29
CA GLU A 5 -11.58 -4.05 -4.77
C GLU A 5 -10.31 -4.70 -5.35
N SER A 6 -9.20 -3.97 -5.44
CA SER A 6 -7.99 -4.40 -6.16
C SER A 6 -8.24 -4.78 -7.63
N ASP A 7 -9.08 -4.00 -8.32
CA ASP A 7 -9.52 -4.25 -9.71
C ASP A 7 -8.38 -4.05 -10.73
N ASN A 8 -7.89 -5.17 -11.27
CA ASN A 8 -6.80 -5.20 -12.24
C ASN A 8 -7.17 -4.59 -13.60
N VAL A 9 -8.45 -4.68 -14.03
CA VAL A 9 -8.88 -4.11 -15.31
C VAL A 9 -8.89 -2.59 -15.20
N ALA A 10 -9.47 -2.05 -14.13
CA ALA A 10 -9.48 -0.62 -13.88
C ALA A 10 -8.05 -0.08 -13.66
N HIS A 11 -7.17 -0.83 -13.00
CA HIS A 11 -5.75 -0.49 -12.89
C HIS A 11 -5.06 -0.37 -14.25
N ASN A 12 -5.25 -1.33 -15.15
CA ASN A 12 -4.64 -1.32 -16.48
C ASN A 12 -5.13 -0.14 -17.35
N ILE A 13 -6.41 0.23 -17.25
CA ILE A 13 -6.95 1.40 -17.96
C ILE A 13 -6.26 2.68 -17.47
N LEU A 14 -6.12 2.87 -16.15
CA LEU A 14 -5.41 4.03 -15.59
C LEU A 14 -3.93 4.03 -15.99
N GLY A 15 -3.26 2.89 -15.92
CA GLY A 15 -1.86 2.76 -16.35
C GLY A 15 -1.66 3.07 -17.83
N TYR A 16 -2.63 2.75 -18.69
CA TYR A 16 -2.54 3.08 -20.10
C TYR A 16 -2.78 4.57 -20.36
N TYR A 17 -3.92 5.11 -19.88
CA TYR A 17 -4.38 6.44 -20.27
C TYR A 17 -3.90 7.58 -19.35
N VAL A 18 -3.80 7.35 -18.04
CA VAL A 18 -3.47 8.41 -17.07
C VAL A 18 -1.97 8.56 -16.90
N THR A 19 -1.22 7.44 -16.89
CA THR A 19 0.24 7.48 -16.75
C THR A 19 0.95 7.42 -18.10
N ASN A 20 0.20 7.48 -19.21
CA ASN A 20 0.72 7.37 -20.58
C ASN A 20 1.62 6.12 -20.75
N GLN A 21 1.07 4.95 -20.36
CA GLN A 21 1.81 3.68 -20.34
C GLN A 21 3.05 3.71 -19.44
N SER A 22 2.95 4.45 -18.33
CA SER A 22 4.05 4.68 -17.39
C SER A 22 5.27 5.28 -18.07
N ASP A 23 5.07 6.43 -18.72
CA ASP A 23 6.12 7.15 -19.43
C ASP A 23 7.27 7.63 -18.52
N GLY A 24 8.28 8.27 -19.12
CA GLY A 24 9.45 8.75 -18.39
C GLY A 24 9.11 9.74 -17.27
N ALA A 25 8.10 10.60 -17.47
CA ALA A 25 7.71 11.59 -16.47
C ALA A 25 7.04 10.91 -15.26
N PHE A 26 6.18 9.92 -15.50
CA PHE A 26 5.60 9.12 -14.42
C PHE A 26 6.68 8.34 -13.66
N LYS A 27 7.62 7.69 -14.37
CA LYS A 27 8.72 6.95 -13.75
C LYS A 27 9.59 7.85 -12.87
N GLU A 28 10.03 9.00 -13.39
CA GLU A 28 10.84 9.97 -12.64
C GLU A 28 10.11 10.46 -11.38
N LYS A 29 8.80 10.74 -11.51
CA LYS A 29 7.98 11.15 -10.37
C LYS A 29 7.90 10.06 -9.30
N MET A 30 7.67 8.81 -9.71
CA MET A 30 7.59 7.68 -8.79
C MET A 30 8.95 7.40 -8.13
N SER A 31 10.04 7.40 -8.88
CA SER A 31 11.40 7.23 -8.34
C SER A 31 11.78 8.33 -7.37
N THR A 32 11.35 9.57 -7.62
CA THR A 32 11.52 10.68 -6.67
C THR A 32 10.79 10.42 -5.35
N ILE A 33 9.54 9.96 -5.41
CA ILE A 33 8.74 9.64 -4.21
C ILE A 33 9.34 8.44 -3.46
N MET A 34 9.69 7.37 -4.18
CA MET A 34 10.29 6.15 -3.61
C MET A 34 11.73 6.40 -3.11
N GLY A 35 12.39 7.44 -3.63
CA GLY A 35 13.78 7.79 -3.38
C GLY A 35 14.80 6.76 -3.89
N GLU A 36 14.37 5.89 -4.82
CA GLU A 36 15.15 4.83 -5.47
C GLU A 36 14.60 4.67 -6.89
N ASP A 37 15.44 4.26 -7.84
CA ASP A 37 15.01 3.98 -9.21
C ASP A 37 14.01 2.82 -9.23
N TRP A 38 12.98 2.93 -10.07
CA TRP A 38 11.93 1.93 -10.19
C TRP A 38 11.63 1.62 -11.65
N ASP A 39 11.80 0.35 -12.02
CA ASP A 39 11.37 -0.15 -13.32
C ASP A 39 9.95 -0.72 -13.23
N VAL A 40 9.04 -0.09 -13.98
CA VAL A 40 7.65 -0.50 -14.11
C VAL A 40 7.47 -1.88 -14.75
N ASN A 41 8.45 -2.36 -15.52
CA ASN A 41 8.38 -3.66 -16.18
C ASN A 41 8.72 -4.80 -15.21
N ASP A 42 9.77 -4.60 -14.41
CA ASP A 42 10.22 -5.58 -13.42
C ASP A 42 9.28 -5.63 -12.21
N LYS A 43 8.59 -4.51 -11.91
CA LYS A 43 7.63 -4.36 -10.80
C LYS A 43 8.22 -4.72 -9.43
N LEU A 44 9.53 -4.71 -9.30
CA LEU A 44 10.23 -4.95 -8.05
C LEU A 44 10.13 -3.71 -7.16
N THR A 45 9.69 -3.89 -5.92
CA THR A 45 9.57 -2.81 -4.93
C THR A 45 9.94 -3.33 -3.55
N SER A 46 10.49 -2.47 -2.69
CA SER A 46 10.70 -2.78 -1.28
C SER A 46 9.57 -2.24 -0.40
N SER A 47 9.43 -2.77 0.82
CA SER A 47 8.48 -2.25 1.81
C SER A 47 8.72 -0.77 2.11
N LYS A 48 9.99 -0.31 2.08
CA LYS A 48 10.38 1.09 2.27
C LYS A 48 9.88 1.98 1.12
N MET A 49 10.01 1.54 -0.13
CA MET A 49 9.50 2.27 -1.29
C MET A 49 7.98 2.42 -1.21
N ALA A 50 7.26 1.33 -0.91
CA ALA A 50 5.80 1.36 -0.73
C ALA A 50 5.38 2.27 0.43
N GLY A 51 6.13 2.26 1.55
CA GLY A 51 5.88 3.14 2.69
C GLY A 51 6.00 4.63 2.33
N LYS A 52 7.03 5.02 1.57
CA LYS A 52 7.18 6.40 1.09
C LYS A 52 6.07 6.84 0.14
N VAL A 53 5.61 5.95 -0.74
CA VAL A 53 4.44 6.22 -1.60
C VAL A 53 3.20 6.45 -0.74
N MET A 54 2.99 5.62 0.29
CA MET A 54 1.87 5.78 1.20
C MET A 54 1.95 7.08 2.02
N GLU A 55 3.14 7.47 2.48
CA GLU A 55 3.39 8.76 3.12
C GLU A 55 3.07 9.94 2.18
N ALA A 56 3.49 9.86 0.91
CA ALA A 56 3.17 10.89 -0.08
C ALA A 56 1.66 10.98 -0.35
N ILE A 57 0.94 9.85 -0.35
CA ILE A 57 -0.52 9.81 -0.48
C ILE A 57 -1.20 10.45 0.74
N TYR A 58 -0.73 10.15 1.96
CA TYR A 58 -1.22 10.78 3.18
C TYR A 58 -1.08 12.30 3.12
N ASN A 59 0.11 12.79 2.77
CA ASN A 59 0.41 14.22 2.70
C ASN A 59 -0.34 14.95 1.58
N GLN A 60 -0.66 14.28 0.48
CA GLN A 60 -1.50 14.85 -0.58
C GLN A 60 -2.94 15.06 -0.15
N ASN A 61 -3.40 14.33 0.88
CA ASN A 61 -4.75 14.41 1.44
C ASN A 61 -5.87 14.37 0.37
N GLY A 62 -5.68 13.52 -0.65
CA GLY A 62 -6.58 13.40 -1.79
C GLY A 62 -7.67 12.36 -1.60
N PHE A 63 -8.65 12.33 -2.52
CA PHE A 63 -9.79 11.40 -2.51
C PHE A 63 -9.40 9.91 -2.44
N VAL A 64 -8.18 9.56 -2.88
CA VAL A 64 -7.68 8.19 -2.85
C VAL A 64 -7.61 7.64 -1.42
N LEU A 65 -7.35 8.47 -0.41
CA LEU A 65 -7.31 8.07 1.00
C LEU A 65 -8.66 7.54 1.49
N GLU A 66 -9.77 8.15 1.06
CA GLU A 66 -11.10 7.66 1.41
C GLU A 66 -11.34 6.26 0.84
N SER A 67 -10.85 6.01 -0.37
CA SER A 67 -10.99 4.72 -1.04
C SER A 67 -10.04 3.65 -0.50
N LEU A 68 -8.90 4.04 0.07
CA LEU A 68 -7.98 3.15 0.78
C LEU A 68 -8.46 2.80 2.20
N GLY A 69 -9.31 3.63 2.80
CA GLY A 69 -9.82 3.44 4.16
C GLY A 69 -11.15 2.70 4.28
N LYS A 70 -11.65 2.12 3.18
CA LYS A 70 -12.91 1.37 3.09
C LYS A 70 -12.79 0.27 2.05
N THR A 71 -11.89 -0.68 2.27
CA THR A 71 -11.61 -1.75 1.30
C THR A 71 -12.43 -3.00 1.62
N ASP A 72 -12.53 -3.92 0.66
CA ASP A 72 -13.14 -5.22 0.90
C ASP A 72 -12.23 -6.17 1.73
N PHE A 73 -11.10 -5.65 2.21
CA PHE A 73 -10.02 -6.36 2.87
C PHE A 73 -9.76 -5.87 4.30
N ASP A 74 -10.64 -5.03 4.84
CA ASP A 74 -10.50 -4.40 6.16
C ASP A 74 -10.57 -5.41 7.34
N ASN A 75 -10.85 -6.69 7.08
CA ASN A 75 -10.88 -7.77 8.07
C ASN A 75 -9.68 -8.73 8.02
N GLN A 76 -8.63 -8.39 7.26
CA GLN A 76 -7.42 -9.20 7.08
C GLN A 76 -6.13 -8.37 7.16
N ARG A 77 -4.98 -9.05 7.22
CA ARG A 77 -3.63 -8.44 7.23
C ARG A 77 -3.49 -7.32 8.27
N ILE A 78 -3.00 -6.12 7.91
CA ILE A 78 -2.74 -5.03 8.86
C ILE A 78 -4.02 -4.61 9.58
N ALA A 79 -5.13 -4.45 8.84
CA ALA A 79 -6.40 -3.99 9.39
C ALA A 79 -6.96 -4.95 10.45
N LYS A 80 -6.74 -6.27 10.30
CA LYS A 80 -7.10 -7.28 11.31
C LYS A 80 -6.29 -7.15 12.62
N GLY A 81 -5.07 -6.64 12.54
CA GLY A 81 -4.13 -6.57 13.66
C GLY A 81 -4.34 -5.37 14.59
N VAL A 82 -5.13 -4.37 14.18
CA VAL A 82 -5.25 -3.09 14.89
C VAL A 82 -6.71 -2.72 15.13
N SER A 83 -6.97 -1.90 16.15
CA SER A 83 -8.35 -1.51 16.54
C SER A 83 -8.74 -0.09 16.11
N VAL A 84 -7.95 0.55 15.25
CA VAL A 84 -8.19 1.90 14.74
C VAL A 84 -8.47 1.86 13.24
N LYS A 85 -8.91 2.99 12.69
CA LYS A 85 -9.06 3.13 11.24
C LYS A 85 -7.72 2.86 10.55
N VAL A 86 -7.78 2.15 9.43
CA VAL A 86 -6.64 1.88 8.56
C VAL A 86 -6.99 2.32 7.15
N ALA A 87 -6.05 2.96 6.45
CA ALA A 87 -6.11 3.12 5.00
C ALA A 87 -4.99 2.30 4.37
N HIS A 88 -5.32 1.26 3.61
CA HIS A 88 -4.32 0.29 3.16
C HIS A 88 -4.50 -0.20 1.72
N LYS A 89 -3.42 -0.75 1.17
CA LYS A 89 -3.42 -1.48 -0.09
C LYS A 89 -2.72 -2.82 0.09
N ILE A 90 -3.49 -3.88 -0.13
CA ILE A 90 -2.96 -5.25 -0.15
C ILE A 90 -2.23 -5.58 -1.46
N GLY A 91 -1.29 -6.51 -1.39
CA GLY A 91 -0.71 -7.19 -2.53
C GLY A 91 -0.72 -8.70 -2.31
N ASP A 92 -1.14 -9.46 -3.31
CA ASP A 92 -1.20 -10.92 -3.25
C ASP A 92 -0.85 -11.52 -4.60
N ALA A 93 0.23 -12.30 -4.65
CA ALA A 93 0.68 -13.01 -5.83
C ALA A 93 1.52 -14.23 -5.43
N ASP A 94 1.05 -15.43 -5.73
CA ASP A 94 1.74 -16.70 -5.47
C ASP A 94 2.25 -16.81 -4.02
N GLU A 95 3.57 -16.90 -3.81
CA GLU A 95 4.15 -16.96 -2.48
C GLU A 95 4.21 -15.61 -1.74
N PHE A 96 3.95 -14.49 -2.42
CA PHE A 96 4.08 -13.14 -1.88
C PHE A 96 2.77 -12.62 -1.31
N LYS A 97 2.82 -12.13 -0.05
CA LYS A 97 1.70 -11.46 0.60
C LYS A 97 2.19 -10.15 1.20
N HIS A 98 1.53 -9.05 0.84
CA HIS A 98 1.97 -7.72 1.22
C HIS A 98 0.78 -6.91 1.74
N ASP A 99 1.09 -5.94 2.59
CA ASP A 99 0.16 -4.88 2.96
C ASP A 99 0.94 -3.61 3.31
N THR A 100 0.45 -2.47 2.85
CA THR A 100 0.99 -1.16 3.19
C THR A 100 -0.15 -0.25 3.59
N ALA A 101 0.00 0.43 4.73
CA ALA A 101 -1.08 1.09 5.42
C ALA A 101 -0.67 2.42 6.06
N ILE A 102 -1.64 3.32 6.21
CA ILE A 102 -1.68 4.38 7.22
C ILE A 102 -2.56 3.88 8.36
N VAL A 103 -2.01 3.85 9.57
CA VAL A 103 -2.70 3.45 10.79
C VAL A 103 -3.02 4.72 11.58
N TYR A 104 -4.31 5.01 11.79
CA TYR A 104 -4.78 6.28 12.36
C TYR A 104 -4.89 6.20 13.89
N THR A 105 -3.75 6.21 14.58
CA THR A 105 -3.67 6.44 16.04
C THR A 105 -3.70 7.95 16.34
N ASP A 106 -3.50 8.35 17.61
CA ASP A 106 -3.34 9.76 17.99
C ASP A 106 -2.13 10.41 17.30
N SER A 107 -1.11 9.60 16.97
CA SER A 107 0.02 9.97 16.11
C SER A 107 0.09 9.02 14.92
N PRO A 108 -0.65 9.28 13.82
CA PRO A 108 -0.73 8.37 12.69
C PRO A 108 0.64 7.96 12.15
N PHE A 109 0.78 6.71 11.76
CA PHE A 109 2.03 6.17 11.22
C PHE A 109 1.80 5.31 9.98
N VAL A 110 2.84 5.19 9.16
CA VAL A 110 2.87 4.28 8.00
C VAL A 110 3.46 2.94 8.42
N LEU A 111 2.81 1.85 8.03
CA LEU A 111 3.30 0.49 8.23
C LEU A 111 3.30 -0.24 6.89
N SER A 112 4.43 -0.84 6.53
CA SER A 112 4.58 -1.59 5.27
C SER A 112 5.23 -2.94 5.55
N ILE A 113 4.52 -4.01 5.25
CA ILE A 113 4.93 -5.39 5.56
C ILE A 113 4.88 -6.20 4.26
N PHE A 114 6.05 -6.67 3.83
CA PHE A 114 6.21 -7.49 2.64
C PHE A 114 6.73 -8.86 3.06
N THR A 115 6.00 -9.93 2.74
CA THR A 115 6.39 -11.29 3.06
C THR A 115 6.48 -12.15 1.80
N LYS A 116 7.32 -13.19 1.87
CA LYS A 116 7.45 -14.28 0.90
C LYS A 116 7.32 -15.59 1.67
N ASN A 117 6.57 -16.56 1.14
CA ASN A 117 6.31 -17.85 1.79
C ASN A 117 5.73 -17.71 3.21
N SER A 118 4.81 -16.76 3.41
CA SER A 118 4.15 -16.52 4.70
C SER A 118 2.63 -16.43 4.49
N ASP A 119 1.87 -15.87 5.44
CA ASP A 119 0.42 -15.80 5.41
C ASP A 119 -0.12 -14.46 5.96
N TYR A 120 -1.43 -14.28 5.88
CA TYR A 120 -2.09 -13.04 6.32
C TYR A 120 -2.07 -12.86 7.83
N ASP A 121 -2.09 -13.97 8.60
CA ASP A 121 -2.11 -13.93 10.06
C ASP A 121 -0.74 -13.50 10.61
N THR A 122 0.34 -13.85 9.94
CA THR A 122 1.68 -13.33 10.24
C THR A 122 1.73 -11.81 10.08
N ILE A 123 1.16 -11.28 9.00
CA ILE A 123 1.07 -9.83 8.79
C ILE A 123 0.23 -9.18 9.89
N ALA A 124 -0.92 -9.76 10.23
CA ALA A 124 -1.79 -9.25 11.30
C ALA A 124 -1.09 -9.25 12.67
N LYS A 125 -0.32 -10.30 12.98
CA LYS A 125 0.45 -10.39 14.21
C LYS A 125 1.54 -9.31 14.29
N ILE A 126 2.33 -9.13 13.22
CA ILE A 126 3.33 -8.06 13.16
C ILE A 126 2.67 -6.69 13.34
N ALA A 127 1.54 -6.46 12.66
CA ALA A 127 0.80 -5.20 12.77
C ALA A 127 0.32 -4.94 14.20
N LYS A 128 -0.19 -5.96 14.88
CA LYS A 128 -0.56 -5.87 16.30
C LYS A 128 0.64 -5.53 17.17
N ASP A 129 1.75 -6.24 17.01
CA ASP A 129 2.95 -6.03 17.83
C ASP A 129 3.51 -4.61 17.68
N VAL A 130 3.54 -4.06 16.46
CA VAL A 130 3.93 -2.67 16.18
C VAL A 130 2.91 -1.68 16.76
N TYR A 131 1.63 -1.93 16.54
CA TYR A 131 0.55 -1.05 17.02
C TYR A 131 0.54 -0.93 18.54
N GLU A 132 0.76 -2.02 19.28
CA GLU A 132 0.82 -1.97 20.75
C GLU A 132 1.96 -1.10 21.29
N VAL A 133 3.01 -0.88 20.50
CA VAL A 133 4.15 0.00 20.86
C VAL A 133 3.90 1.46 20.45
N LEU A 134 3.16 1.69 19.35
CA LEU A 134 3.00 3.01 18.73
C LEU A 134 1.62 3.67 18.97
N LYS A 135 0.67 2.97 19.60
CA LYS A 135 -0.68 3.49 19.88
C LYS A 135 -0.71 4.54 20.98
#